data_AF-A0A849KMJ5-F1
#
_entry.id   AF-A0A849KMJ5-F1
#
_cell.length_a   1.000
_cell.length_b   1.000
_cell.length_c   1.000
_cell.angle_alpha   90.00
_cell.angle_beta   90.00
_cell.angle_gamma   90.00
#
_symmetry.space_group_name_H-M   'P 1'
#
loop_
_entity.id
_entity.type
_entity.pdbx_description
1 polymer ?
#
loop_
_entity_poly.entity_id
_entity_poly.type
_entity_poly.pdbx_seq_one_letter_code
_entity_poly.pdbx_strand_id
1 'polypeptide(L)'
;MATLEELEEARRELARLNERFDKYSGNNPSKFQSDISAARQRVRDLEDDLKAAGALSRSAQEQLESELDHAFPNAKSKQVFEYQGRKYLRRFWPLERSNSCKTVTQWGRGWELVEDK
;
A
#
# COMPACT_ATOMS: atom_id res chain seq x y z
N MET A 1 13.11 15.08 5.62
CA MET A 1 13.28 13.62 5.76
C MET A 1 12.20 13.17 6.71
N ALA A 2 11.39 12.19 6.34
CA ALA A 2 10.40 11.61 7.26
C ALA A 2 11.14 10.98 8.45
N THR A 3 10.57 11.11 9.64
CA THR A 3 11.09 10.56 10.89
C THR A 3 10.21 9.44 11.44
N LEU A 4 10.79 8.58 12.27
CA LEU A 4 10.02 7.54 12.97
C LEU A 4 8.93 8.16 13.87
N GLU A 5 9.19 9.34 14.44
CA GLU A 5 8.23 10.09 15.25
C GLU A 5 7.03 10.54 14.41
N GLU A 6 7.25 11.12 13.22
CA GLU A 6 6.17 11.49 12.30
C GLU A 6 5.32 10.29 11.88
N LEU A 7 5.95 9.12 11.67
CA LEU A 7 5.24 7.89 11.38
C LEU A 7 4.38 7.44 12.57
N GLU A 8 4.90 7.50 13.80
CA GLU A 8 4.11 7.21 14.99
C GLU A 8 2.93 8.17 15.16
N GLU A 9 3.16 9.48 14.98
CA GLU A 9 2.09 10.48 15.06
C GLU A 9 1.00 10.23 14.01
N ALA A 10 1.38 9.93 12.76
CA ALA A 10 0.43 9.60 11.71
C ALA A 10 -0.37 8.33 12.04
N ARG A 11 0.27 7.30 12.62
CA ARG A 11 -0.43 6.08 13.08
C ARG A 11 -1.38 6.37 14.24
N ARG A 12 -1.01 7.24 15.19
CA ARG A 12 -1.87 7.67 16.30
C ARG A 12 -3.08 8.44 15.79
N GLU A 13 -2.88 9.37 14.86
CA GLU A 13 -3.98 10.13 14.26
C GLU A 13 -4.94 9.22 13.50
N LEU A 14 -4.41 8.27 12.72
CA LEU A 14 -5.24 7.26 12.06
C LEU A 14 -6.05 6.44 13.08
N ALA A 15 -5.43 5.99 14.16
CA ALA A 15 -6.11 5.23 15.22
C ALA A 15 -7.22 6.07 15.88
N ARG A 16 -6.96 7.35 16.16
CA ARG A 16 -7.92 8.28 16.73
C ARG A 16 -9.13 8.50 15.81
N LEU A 17 -8.90 8.64 14.51
CA LEU A 17 -9.98 8.79 13.53
C LEU A 17 -10.83 7.53 13.42
N ASN A 18 -10.22 6.34 13.43
CA ASN A 18 -10.95 5.08 13.46
C ASN A 18 -11.77 4.93 14.75
N GLU A 19 -11.20 5.28 15.91
CA GLU A 19 -11.94 5.25 17.19
C GLU A 19 -13.13 6.21 17.16
N ARG A 20 -12.94 7.42 16.61
CA ARG A 20 -14.01 8.41 16.48
C ARG A 20 -15.12 7.94 15.53
N PHE A 21 -14.76 7.21 14.48
CA PHE A 21 -15.71 6.59 13.56
C PHE A 21 -16.44 5.41 14.20
N ASP A 22 -15.76 4.57 14.97
CA ASP A 22 -16.36 3.45 15.70
C ASP A 22 -17.38 3.91 16.75
N LYS A 23 -17.04 4.97 17.50
CA LYS A 23 -17.95 5.62 18.48
C LYS A 23 -19.04 6.47 17.84
N TYR A 24 -19.05 6.62 16.50
CA TYR A 24 -20.01 7.48 15.84
C TYR A 24 -21.34 6.77 15.61
N SER A 25 -22.38 7.22 16.30
CA SER A 25 -23.74 6.67 16.22
C SER A 25 -24.68 7.43 15.26
N GLY A 26 -24.17 8.40 14.51
CA GLY A 26 -25.01 9.21 13.60
C GLY A 26 -25.24 8.54 12.24
N ASN A 27 -26.29 8.97 11.53
CA ASN A 27 -26.74 8.37 10.26
C ASN A 27 -25.86 8.71 9.03
N ASN A 28 -24.59 9.09 9.22
CA ASN A 28 -23.69 9.42 8.10
C ASN A 28 -22.53 8.43 8.01
N PRO A 29 -22.63 7.35 7.22
CA PRO A 29 -21.62 6.31 7.12
C PRO A 29 -20.29 6.79 6.49
N SER A 30 -20.27 7.97 5.86
CA SER A 30 -19.05 8.52 5.24
C SER A 30 -18.40 9.64 6.05
N LYS A 31 -18.93 10.01 7.22
CA LYS A 31 -18.53 11.22 7.99
C LYS A 31 -17.03 11.35 8.23
N PHE A 32 -16.35 10.25 8.53
CA PHE A 32 -14.90 10.23 8.79
C PHE A 32 -14.12 9.45 7.72
N GLN A 33 -14.77 8.92 6.68
CA GLN A 33 -14.10 8.06 5.70
C GLN A 33 -13.02 8.81 4.92
N SER A 34 -13.27 10.07 4.54
CA SER A 34 -12.28 10.88 3.82
C SER A 34 -11.05 11.17 4.69
N ASP A 35 -11.25 11.53 5.96
CA ASP A 35 -10.16 11.78 6.91
C ASP A 35 -9.35 10.51 7.18
N ILE A 36 -10.04 9.36 7.36
CA ILE A 36 -9.39 8.06 7.54
C ILE A 36 -8.58 7.68 6.30
N SER A 37 -9.10 7.87 5.08
CA SER A 37 -8.37 7.60 3.84
C SER A 37 -7.13 8.49 3.73
N ALA A 38 -7.26 9.80 3.99
CA ALA A 38 -6.13 10.72 3.98
C ALA A 38 -5.06 10.35 5.02
N ALA A 39 -5.46 9.99 6.24
CA ALA A 39 -4.53 9.54 7.28
C ALA A 39 -3.84 8.21 6.91
N ARG A 40 -4.56 7.27 6.29
CA ARG A 40 -3.96 6.01 5.76
C ARG A 40 -2.95 6.27 4.66
N GLN A 41 -3.24 7.21 3.77
CA GLN A 41 -2.31 7.58 2.70
C GLN A 41 -1.04 8.18 3.31
N ARG A 42 -1.18 9.12 4.26
CA ARG A 42 -0.04 9.73 4.95
C ARG A 42 0.85 8.72 5.68
N VAL A 43 0.26 7.74 6.39
CA VAL A 43 1.04 6.66 7.03
C VAL A 43 1.85 5.89 5.98
N ARG A 44 1.22 5.51 4.86
CA ARG A 44 1.91 4.78 3.79
C ARG A 44 3.05 5.58 3.15
N ASP A 45 2.84 6.86 2.89
CA ASP A 45 3.86 7.73 2.31
C ASP A 45 5.07 7.87 3.25
N LEU A 46 4.82 8.08 4.55
CA LEU A 46 5.89 8.14 5.55
C LEU A 46 6.62 6.81 5.70
N GLU A 47 5.92 5.67 5.66
CA GLU A 47 6.55 4.35 5.67
C GLU A 47 7.44 4.14 4.44
N ASP A 48 7.00 4.56 3.26
CA ASP A 48 7.77 4.45 2.02
C ASP A 48 9.02 5.34 2.06
N ASP A 49 8.87 6.60 2.48
CA ASP A 49 9.99 7.53 2.65
C ASP A 49 11.03 7.00 3.65
N LEU A 50 10.59 6.44 4.78
CA LEU A 50 11.47 5.84 5.78
C LEU A 50 12.16 4.57 5.27
N LYS A 51 11.45 3.74 4.49
CA LYS A 51 12.03 2.57 3.82
C LYS A 51 13.03 2.98 2.73
N ALA A 52 12.77 4.07 2.00
CA ALA A 52 13.66 4.61 0.99
C ALA A 52 14.91 5.25 1.61
N ALA A 53 14.77 5.91 2.76
CA ALA A 53 15.86 6.45 3.55
C ALA A 53 16.69 5.37 4.29
N GLY A 54 16.27 4.11 4.25
CA GLY A 54 16.93 2.99 4.95
C GLY A 54 16.71 2.97 6.47
N ALA A 55 15.82 3.83 6.99
CA ALA A 55 15.45 3.86 8.41
C ALA A 55 14.52 2.69 8.78
N LEU A 56 13.74 2.19 7.81
CA LEU A 56 12.96 0.96 7.93
C LEU A 56 13.55 -0.13 7.02
N SER A 57 13.79 -1.30 7.59
CA SER A 57 14.18 -2.48 6.83
C SER A 57 13.05 -2.87 5.89
N ARG A 58 13.32 -2.81 4.57
CA ARG A 58 12.43 -3.43 3.58
C ARG A 58 12.43 -4.94 3.78
N SER A 59 11.26 -5.55 3.69
CA SER A 59 11.19 -7.01 3.66
C SER A 59 11.91 -7.55 2.41
N ALA A 60 12.39 -8.80 2.46
CA ALA A 60 13.04 -9.44 1.31
C ALA A 60 12.11 -9.47 0.09
N GLN A 61 10.79 -9.57 0.33
CA GLN A 61 9.78 -9.50 -0.72
C GLN A 61 9.72 -8.11 -1.36
N GLU A 62 9.68 -7.03 -0.57
CA GLU A 62 9.65 -5.66 -1.10
C GLU A 62 10.91 -5.29 -1.89
N GLN A 63 12.09 -5.79 -1.46
CA GLN A 63 13.33 -5.62 -2.22
C GLN A 63 13.23 -6.31 -3.59
N LEU A 64 12.81 -7.57 -3.60
CA LEU A 64 12.61 -8.33 -4.84
C LEU A 64 11.58 -7.66 -5.77
N GLU A 65 10.46 -7.18 -5.20
CA GLU A 65 9.44 -6.47 -5.96
C GLU A 65 10.00 -5.17 -6.55
N SER A 66 10.78 -4.41 -5.79
CA SER A 66 11.47 -3.21 -6.27
C SER A 66 12.48 -3.52 -7.38
N GLU A 67 13.22 -4.62 -7.27
CA GLU A 67 14.16 -5.07 -8.32
C GLU A 67 13.41 -5.48 -9.58
N LEU A 68 12.31 -6.21 -9.46
CA LEU A 68 11.45 -6.61 -10.58
C LEU A 68 10.75 -5.40 -11.21
N ASP A 69 10.30 -4.42 -10.42
CA ASP A 69 9.76 -3.16 -10.93
C ASP A 69 10.82 -2.36 -11.71
N HIS A 70 12.06 -2.33 -11.23
CA HIS A 70 13.16 -1.68 -11.92
C HIS A 70 13.60 -2.43 -13.18
N ALA A 71 13.59 -3.76 -13.15
CA ALA A 71 13.91 -4.61 -14.31
C ALA A 71 12.80 -4.57 -15.37
N PHE A 72 11.54 -4.48 -14.95
CA PHE A 72 10.37 -4.52 -15.82
C PHE A 72 9.41 -3.33 -15.54
N PRO A 73 9.83 -2.08 -15.81
CA PRO A 73 9.01 -0.89 -15.53
C PRO A 73 7.70 -0.84 -16.32
N ASN A 74 7.65 -1.55 -17.46
CA ASN A 74 6.50 -1.63 -18.34
C ASN A 74 5.66 -2.93 -18.16
N ALA A 75 5.86 -3.66 -17.06
CA ALA A 75 5.13 -4.89 -16.78
C ALA A 75 3.61 -4.64 -16.67
N LYS A 76 2.83 -5.28 -17.54
CA LYS A 76 1.37 -5.21 -17.54
C LYS A 76 0.76 -6.28 -16.63
N SER A 77 -0.51 -6.11 -16.29
CA SER A 77 -1.26 -7.08 -15.48
C SER A 77 -1.25 -8.48 -16.11
N LYS A 78 -1.05 -9.51 -15.27
CA LYS A 78 -0.97 -10.93 -15.63
C LYS A 78 0.17 -11.29 -16.58
N GLN A 79 1.17 -10.42 -16.75
CA GLN A 79 2.37 -10.78 -17.49
C GLN A 79 3.33 -11.58 -16.60
N VAL A 80 3.91 -12.63 -17.18
CA VAL A 80 4.91 -13.47 -16.52
C VAL A 80 6.27 -13.08 -17.07
N PHE A 81 7.21 -12.77 -16.18
CA PHE A 81 8.59 -12.46 -16.49
C PHE A 81 9.52 -13.44 -15.80
N GLU A 82 10.62 -13.79 -16.45
CA GLU A 82 11.66 -14.60 -15.85
C GLU A 82 12.72 -13.70 -15.23
N TYR A 83 13.03 -13.93 -13.96
CA TYR A 83 14.04 -13.20 -13.21
C TYR A 83 14.80 -14.18 -12.31
N GLN A 84 16.13 -14.18 -12.41
CA GLN A 84 17.00 -15.11 -11.68
C GLN A 84 16.58 -16.60 -11.79
N GLY A 85 16.09 -17.02 -12.96
CA GLY A 85 15.65 -18.40 -13.22
C GLY A 85 14.30 -18.78 -12.59
N ARG A 86 13.56 -17.80 -12.05
CA ARG A 86 12.20 -17.97 -11.52
C ARG A 86 11.21 -17.14 -12.33
N LYS A 87 9.99 -17.64 -12.48
CA LYS A 87 8.91 -16.94 -13.19
C LYS A 87 8.09 -16.13 -12.18
N TYR A 88 7.88 -14.86 -12.46
CA TYR A 88 7.10 -13.94 -11.64
C TYR A 88 5.96 -13.35 -12.45
N LEU A 89 4.74 -13.43 -11.93
CA LEU A 89 3.54 -12.83 -12.48
C LEU A 89 3.29 -11.47 -11.86
N ARG A 90 3.15 -10.46 -12.71
CA ARG A 90 2.75 -9.12 -12.29
C ARG A 90 1.27 -9.10 -11.94
N ARG A 91 0.94 -8.84 -10.68
CA ARG A 91 -0.44 -8.81 -10.17
C ARG A 91 -0.81 -7.39 -9.73
N PHE A 92 -2.04 -7.01 -10.08
CA PHE A 92 -2.66 -5.77 -9.62
C PHE A 92 -3.89 -6.12 -8.78
N TRP A 93 -4.06 -5.45 -7.64
CA TRP A 93 -5.23 -5.63 -6.78
C TRP A 93 -5.78 -4.28 -6.34
N PRO A 94 -7.09 -4.16 -6.08
CA PRO A 94 -7.65 -2.92 -5.54
C PRO A 94 -7.19 -2.74 -4.10
N LEU A 95 -6.38 -1.71 -3.83
CA LEU A 95 -6.00 -1.32 -2.46
C LEU A 95 -7.11 -0.51 -1.80
N GLU A 96 -7.66 0.45 -2.54
CA GLU A 96 -8.73 1.30 -2.06
C GLU A 96 -9.82 1.42 -3.12
N ARG A 97 -11.07 1.35 -2.66
CA ARG A 97 -12.26 1.57 -3.48
C ARG A 97 -12.96 2.82 -2.99
N SER A 98 -13.69 3.48 -3.88
CA SER A 98 -14.61 4.55 -3.53
C SER A 98 -15.61 4.07 -2.47
N ASN A 99 -16.17 5.00 -1.71
CA ASN A 99 -17.18 4.69 -0.68
C ASN A 99 -18.41 3.95 -1.25
N SER A 100 -18.67 4.12 -2.55
CA SER A 100 -19.70 3.41 -3.30
C SER A 100 -19.30 2.00 -3.78
N CYS A 101 -18.05 1.58 -3.55
CA CYS A 101 -17.41 0.36 -4.04
C CYS A 101 -17.38 0.17 -5.57
N LYS A 102 -17.85 1.16 -6.34
CA LYS A 102 -17.96 1.08 -7.81
C LYS A 102 -16.65 1.36 -8.54
N THR A 103 -15.76 2.15 -7.94
CA THR A 103 -14.52 2.60 -8.57
C THR A 103 -13.34 2.26 -7.66
N VAL A 104 -12.25 1.75 -8.23
CA VAL A 104 -10.99 1.57 -7.51
C VAL A 104 -10.26 2.91 -7.53
N THR A 105 -10.02 3.51 -6.37
CA THR A 105 -9.29 4.78 -6.24
C THR A 105 -7.79 4.55 -6.21
N GLN A 106 -7.35 3.41 -5.67
CA GLN A 106 -5.94 3.07 -5.58
C GLN A 106 -5.70 1.61 -5.94
N TRP A 107 -4.77 1.39 -6.85
CA TRP A 107 -4.32 0.05 -7.25
C TRP A 107 -3.02 -0.30 -6.53
N GLY A 108 -3.03 -1.46 -5.88
CA GLY A 108 -1.82 -2.15 -5.45
C GLY A 108 -1.21 -2.89 -6.63
N ARG A 109 0.11 -3.03 -6.56
CA ARG A 109 0.93 -3.70 -7.57
C ARG A 109 1.91 -4.58 -6.82
N GLY A 110 2.17 -5.75 -7.37
CA GLY A 110 3.16 -6.65 -6.83
C GLY A 110 3.47 -7.80 -7.76
N TRP A 111 4.36 -8.67 -7.28
CA TRP A 111 4.86 -9.80 -8.03
C TRP A 111 4.57 -11.10 -7.30
N GLU A 112 3.97 -12.06 -8.01
CA GLU A 112 3.66 -13.38 -7.49
C GLU A 112 4.58 -14.41 -8.14
N LEU A 113 5.24 -15.24 -7.35
CA LEU A 113 6.06 -16.33 -7.89
C LEU A 113 5.13 -17.37 -8.55
N VAL A 114 5.35 -17.62 -9.83
CA VAL A 114 4.69 -18.70 -10.57
C VAL A 114 5.63 -19.89 -10.57
N GLU A 115 5.49 -20.76 -9.57
CA GLU A 115 6.12 -22.08 -9.63
C GLU A 115 5.33 -22.94 -10.63
N ASP A 116 6.03 -23.43 -11.65
CA ASP A 116 5.52 -24.48 -12.55
C ASP A 116 5.41 -25.75 -11.69
N LYS A 117 4.18 -26.22 -11.49
CA LYS A 117 3.87 -27.35 -10.60
C LYS A 117 4.07 -28.69 -11.29
#